data_AF-W9GE55-F1
#
_entry.id   AF-W9GE55-F1
#
_cell.length_a   1.000
_cell.length_b   1.000
_cell.length_c   1.000
_cell.angle_alpha   90.00
_cell.angle_beta   90.00
_cell.angle_gamma   90.00
#
_symmetry.space_group_name_H-M   'P 1'
#
loop_
_entity.id
_entity.type
_entity.pdbx_description
1 polymer ?
#
loop_
_entity_poly.entity_id
_entity_poly.type
_entity_poly.pdbx_seq_one_letter_code
_entity_poly.pdbx_strand_id
1 'polypeptide(L)'
;MARYLLGVDFQGGVVDTPMEEWTPEEVQAHLDYYGALNDELVASGELVESTILTGPDLAKIVTSDGTAPVVTDGPFAEFKEWLAGYLIVEVDSEERALEIAAKVSAVPGPGGVPTQQPIHVRRVMDDAPSDSEEMSAFLETAGGVR
;
A
#
# COMPACT_ATOMS: atom_id res chain seq x y z
N MET A 1 -12.80 -14.20 -8.63
CA MET A 1 -11.75 -13.20 -8.40
C MET A 1 -11.59 -12.97 -6.90
N ALA A 2 -10.38 -12.65 -6.46
CA ALA A 2 -10.06 -12.30 -5.10
C ALA A 2 -9.46 -10.89 -5.07
N ARG A 3 -9.72 -10.16 -3.98
CA ARG A 3 -9.20 -8.80 -3.79
C ARG A 3 -7.88 -8.82 -3.06
N TYR A 4 -6.95 -7.97 -3.49
CA TYR A 4 -5.64 -7.79 -2.90
C TYR A 4 -5.36 -6.30 -2.66
N LEU A 5 -4.87 -5.99 -1.47
CA LEU A 5 -4.24 -4.73 -1.12
C LEU A 5 -2.80 -4.73 -1.63
N LEU A 6 -2.41 -3.67 -2.33
CA LEU A 6 -1.04 -3.32 -2.67
C LEU A 6 -0.68 -2.04 -1.92
N GLY A 7 -0.02 -2.18 -0.77
CA GLY A 7 0.41 -1.04 0.06
C GLY A 7 1.76 -0.48 -0.42
N VAL A 8 1.82 0.83 -0.63
CA VAL A 8 3.03 1.57 -1.01
C VAL A 8 3.50 2.35 0.22
N ASP A 9 4.73 2.11 0.69
CA ASP A 9 5.31 2.83 1.81
C ASP A 9 6.07 4.10 1.37
N PHE A 10 6.27 5.04 2.30
CA PHE A 10 7.15 6.20 2.13
C PHE A 10 8.64 5.83 2.00
N GLN A 11 8.99 4.55 2.06
CA GLN A 11 10.34 4.09 1.79
C GLN A 11 10.62 4.13 0.27
N GLY A 12 11.71 4.80 -0.13
CA GLY A 12 12.07 5.02 -1.54
C GLY A 12 12.61 3.79 -2.29
N GLY A 13 12.59 2.60 -1.67
CA GLY A 13 13.24 1.40 -2.23
C GLY A 13 14.75 1.58 -2.30
N VAL A 14 15.30 1.55 -3.51
CA VAL A 14 16.74 1.78 -3.76
C VAL A 14 17.08 3.24 -4.09
N VAL A 15 16.08 4.12 -4.14
CA VAL A 15 16.28 5.55 -4.38
C VAL A 15 16.35 6.27 -3.04
N ASP A 16 17.57 6.63 -2.64
CA ASP A 16 17.82 7.36 -1.38
C ASP A 16 17.49 8.86 -1.48
N THR A 17 17.41 9.41 -2.69
CA THR A 17 17.10 10.82 -2.92
C THR A 17 15.61 11.08 -2.70
N PRO A 18 15.21 11.96 -1.78
CA PRO A 18 13.80 12.28 -1.56
C PRO A 18 13.20 12.94 -2.81
N MET A 19 11.91 12.70 -3.06
CA MET A 19 11.22 13.20 -4.25
C MET A 19 11.23 14.74 -4.39
N GLU A 20 11.35 15.47 -3.27
CA GLU A 20 11.50 16.93 -3.24
C GLU A 20 12.76 17.43 -3.96
N GLU A 21 13.78 16.57 -4.09
CA GLU A 21 15.04 16.87 -4.76
C GLU A 21 15.06 16.38 -6.23
N TRP A 22 14.00 15.73 -6.70
CA TRP A 22 13.90 15.26 -8.09
C TRP A 22 13.60 16.43 -9.03
N THR A 23 13.95 16.28 -10.31
CA THR A 23 13.57 17.28 -11.30
C THR A 23 12.06 17.21 -11.59
N PRO A 24 11.43 18.32 -12.04
CA PRO A 24 10.03 18.28 -12.47
C PRO A 24 9.74 17.22 -13.52
N GLU A 25 10.67 16.97 -14.45
CA GLU A 25 10.53 15.94 -15.47
C GLU A 25 10.55 14.52 -14.89
N GLU A 26 11.39 14.27 -13.88
CA GLU A 26 11.43 12.98 -13.18
C GLU A 26 10.15 12.72 -12.39
N VAL A 27 9.65 13.73 -11.68
CA VAL A 27 8.36 13.65 -10.98
C VAL A 27 7.22 13.42 -11.98
N GLN A 28 7.21 14.13 -13.11
CA GLN A 28 6.19 13.94 -14.14
C GLN A 28 6.24 12.52 -14.73
N ALA A 29 7.43 11.99 -15.05
CA ALA A 29 7.57 10.62 -15.56
C ALA A 29 7.08 9.56 -14.56
N HIS A 30 7.33 9.78 -13.27
CA HIS A 30 6.82 8.94 -12.19
C HIS A 30 5.29 8.94 -12.14
N LEU A 31 4.67 10.12 -12.18
CA LEU A 31 3.22 10.28 -12.17
C LEU A 31 2.56 9.73 -13.44
N ASP A 32 3.15 9.97 -14.61
CA ASP A 32 2.65 9.46 -15.89
C ASP A 32 2.65 7.94 -15.93
N TYR A 33 3.69 7.30 -15.36
CA TYR A 33 3.75 5.84 -15.25
C TYR A 33 2.61 5.31 -14.38
N TYR A 34 2.38 5.90 -13.20
CA TYR A 34 1.25 5.53 -12.34
C TYR A 34 -0.10 5.73 -13.04
N GLY A 35 -0.28 6.86 -13.74
CA GLY A 35 -1.48 7.14 -14.51
C GLY A 35 -1.75 6.08 -15.57
N ALA A 36 -0.74 5.74 -16.38
CA ALA A 36 -0.86 4.73 -17.43
C ALA A 36 -1.14 3.33 -16.86
N LEU A 37 -0.51 2.96 -15.74
CA LEU A 37 -0.76 1.69 -15.06
C LEU A 37 -2.19 1.64 -14.52
N ASN A 38 -2.65 2.69 -13.87
CA ASN A 38 -4.02 2.76 -13.37
C ASN A 38 -5.03 2.69 -14.51
N ASP A 39 -4.80 3.39 -15.63
CA ASP A 39 -5.65 3.33 -16.82
C ASP A 39 -5.71 1.90 -17.42
N GLU A 40 -4.58 1.19 -17.47
CA GLU A 40 -4.52 -0.22 -17.89
C GLU A 40 -5.41 -1.09 -17.00
N LEU A 41 -5.27 -0.96 -15.67
CA LEU A 41 -6.00 -1.78 -14.69
C LEU A 41 -7.50 -1.42 -14.62
N VAL A 42 -7.86 -0.17 -14.84
CA VAL A 42 -9.26 0.24 -14.99
C VAL A 42 -9.85 -0.37 -16.27
N ALA A 43 -9.12 -0.31 -17.38
CA ALA A 43 -9.59 -0.85 -18.65
C ALA A 43 -9.76 -2.38 -18.62
N SER A 44 -8.92 -3.10 -17.86
CA SER A 44 -9.07 -4.53 -17.63
C SER A 44 -10.15 -4.89 -16.60
N GLY A 45 -10.63 -3.92 -15.82
CA GLY A 45 -11.56 -4.13 -14.71
C GLY A 45 -10.90 -4.68 -13.44
N GLU A 46 -9.57 -4.68 -13.38
CA GLU A 46 -8.79 -5.20 -12.24
C GLU A 46 -8.63 -4.17 -11.12
N LEU A 47 -8.71 -2.86 -11.40
CA LEU A 47 -8.61 -1.82 -10.38
C LEU A 47 -9.94 -1.58 -9.66
N VAL A 48 -9.96 -1.79 -8.35
CA VAL A 48 -11.10 -1.46 -7.47
C VAL A 48 -10.94 -0.06 -6.88
N GLU A 49 -9.74 0.25 -6.36
CA GLU A 49 -9.43 1.54 -5.72
C GLU A 49 -7.94 1.88 -5.85
N SER A 50 -7.63 3.18 -5.94
CA SER A 50 -6.27 3.70 -5.81
C SER A 50 -6.32 5.01 -5.01
N THR A 51 -5.58 5.07 -3.91
CA THR A 51 -5.67 6.16 -2.94
C THR A 51 -4.27 6.60 -2.49
N ILE A 52 -4.04 7.91 -2.47
CA ILE A 52 -2.83 8.55 -1.91
C ILE A 52 -3.15 9.06 -0.51
N LEU A 53 -2.23 8.84 0.43
CA LEU A 53 -2.37 9.27 1.82
C LEU A 53 -1.48 10.49 2.11
N THR A 54 -1.84 11.24 3.16
CA THR A 54 -1.02 12.35 3.65
C THR A 54 0.28 11.83 4.28
N GLY A 55 1.32 12.67 4.28
CA GLY A 55 2.61 12.34 4.90
C GLY A 55 2.52 12.01 6.41
N PRO A 56 3.53 11.29 6.96
CA PRO A 56 3.51 10.81 8.35
C PRO A 56 3.36 11.92 9.40
N ASP A 57 3.84 13.13 9.11
CA ASP A 57 3.74 14.29 10.01
C ASP A 57 2.29 14.76 10.25
N LEU A 58 1.37 14.43 9.34
CA LEU A 58 -0.06 14.75 9.47
C LEU A 58 -0.87 13.62 10.10
N ALA A 59 -0.28 12.43 10.26
CA ALA A 59 -0.94 11.27 10.83
C ALA A 59 -1.21 11.45 12.34
N LYS A 60 -2.28 10.80 12.81
CA LYS A 60 -2.70 10.74 14.21
C LYS A 60 -2.82 9.29 14.63
N ILE A 61 -2.28 8.95 15.80
CA ILE A 61 -2.54 7.65 16.43
C ILE A 61 -3.58 7.86 17.52
N VAL A 62 -4.63 7.03 17.52
CA VAL A 62 -5.72 7.10 18.50
C VAL A 62 -5.81 5.77 19.23
N THR A 63 -5.74 5.82 20.56
CA THR A 63 -6.02 4.66 21.43
C THR A 63 -7.13 5.01 22.42
N SER A 64 -7.90 4.00 22.85
CA SER A 64 -8.98 4.17 23.83
C SER A 64 -9.20 2.88 24.61
N ASP A 65 -9.53 3.02 25.88
CA ASP A 65 -9.98 1.93 26.77
C ASP A 65 -11.51 1.86 26.87
N GLY A 66 -12.23 2.53 25.96
CA GLY A 66 -13.68 2.70 25.99
C GLY A 66 -14.13 4.02 26.64
N THR A 67 -13.19 4.84 27.15
CA THR A 67 -13.45 6.20 27.62
C THR A 67 -12.89 7.25 26.64
N ALA A 68 -12.48 8.43 27.13
CA ALA A 68 -11.92 9.48 26.29
C ALA A 68 -10.64 8.98 25.57
N PRO A 69 -10.51 9.18 24.26
CA PRO A 69 -9.36 8.69 23.51
C PRO A 69 -8.09 9.47 23.86
N VAL A 70 -6.95 8.77 23.82
CA VAL A 70 -5.62 9.39 23.75
C VAL A 70 -5.28 9.56 22.28
N VAL A 71 -5.00 10.79 21.86
CA VAL A 71 -4.60 11.14 20.50
C VAL A 71 -3.16 11.62 20.52
N THR A 72 -2.31 11.01 19.71
CA THR A 72 -0.89 11.37 19.57
C THR A 72 -0.64 11.87 18.14
N ASP A 73 0.10 12.97 18.02
CA ASP A 73 0.55 13.57 16.76
C ASP A 73 1.93 13.01 16.34
N GLY A 74 2.22 12.95 15.03
CA GLY A 74 3.50 12.48 14.48
C GLY A 74 4.66 13.50 14.56
N PRO A 75 5.88 13.14 14.07
CA PRO A 75 6.29 11.85 13.52
C PRO A 75 6.54 10.82 14.62
N PHE A 76 5.98 9.63 14.46
CA PHE A 76 6.07 8.56 15.44
C PHE A 76 7.36 7.76 15.22
N ALA A 77 8.37 8.00 16.06
CA ALA A 77 9.66 7.33 15.96
C ALA A 77 9.60 5.79 16.11
N GLU A 78 8.50 5.26 16.65
CA GLU A 78 8.30 3.82 16.87
C GLU A 78 7.84 3.05 15.62
N PHE A 79 7.32 3.75 14.59
CA PHE A 79 6.83 3.11 13.36
C PHE A 79 7.86 3.28 12.25
N LYS A 80 8.40 2.15 11.78
CA LYS A 80 9.42 2.11 10.72
C LYS A 80 8.85 2.26 9.31
N GLU A 81 7.56 1.99 9.14
CA GLU A 81 6.88 1.90 7.85
C GLU A 81 5.57 2.69 7.92
N TRP A 82 5.41 3.63 6.99
CA TRP A 82 4.22 4.46 6.84
C TRP A 82 3.75 4.35 5.40
N LEU A 83 2.47 4.01 5.21
CA LEU A 83 1.87 3.95 3.89
C LEU A 83 1.79 5.36 3.27
N ALA A 84 2.38 5.51 2.09
CA ALA A 84 2.19 6.65 1.21
C ALA A 84 0.88 6.54 0.40
N GLY A 85 0.40 5.32 0.18
CA GLY A 85 -0.82 5.06 -0.56
C GLY A 85 -1.10 3.56 -0.66
N TYR A 86 -2.20 3.23 -1.32
CA TYR A 86 -2.53 1.84 -1.62
C TYR A 86 -3.38 1.70 -2.88
N LEU A 87 -3.33 0.52 -3.47
CA LEU A 87 -4.28 0.06 -4.47
C LEU A 87 -5.06 -1.14 -3.91
N ILE A 88 -6.33 -1.25 -4.27
CA ILE A 88 -7.10 -2.51 -4.18
C ILE A 88 -7.32 -3.01 -5.59
N VAL A 89 -6.89 -4.24 -5.86
CA VAL A 89 -7.11 -4.92 -7.14
C VAL A 89 -7.95 -6.17 -6.95
N GLU A 90 -8.82 -6.47 -7.91
CA GLU A 90 -9.62 -7.69 -7.96
C GLU A 90 -9.18 -8.53 -9.15
N VAL A 91 -8.59 -9.69 -8.89
CA VAL A 91 -7.90 -10.51 -9.90
C VAL A 91 -8.23 -11.99 -9.73
N ASP A 92 -8.01 -12.79 -10.78
CA ASP A 92 -8.29 -14.22 -10.76
C ASP A 92 -7.25 -15.08 -10.01
N SER A 93 -6.05 -14.54 -9.76
CA SER A 93 -4.98 -15.26 -9.07
C SER A 93 -4.08 -14.35 -8.26
N GLU A 94 -3.45 -14.90 -7.22
CA GLU A 94 -2.40 -14.21 -6.46
C GLU A 94 -1.22 -13.82 -7.33
N GLU A 95 -0.85 -14.67 -8.28
CA GLU A 95 0.25 -14.42 -9.22
C GLU A 95 0.01 -13.15 -10.03
N ARG A 96 -1.24 -12.90 -10.45
CA ARG A 96 -1.60 -11.64 -11.12
C ARG A 96 -1.48 -10.44 -10.18
N ALA A 97 -1.87 -10.56 -8.91
CA ALA A 97 -1.68 -9.48 -7.94
C ALA A 97 -0.18 -9.16 -7.74
N LEU A 98 0.68 -10.20 -7.71
CA LEU A 98 2.13 -10.05 -7.60
C LEU A 98 2.74 -9.40 -8.85
N GLU A 99 2.25 -9.72 -10.05
CA GLU A 99 2.67 -9.04 -11.29
C GLU A 99 2.34 -7.54 -11.25
N ILE A 100 1.14 -7.18 -10.81
CA ILE A 100 0.73 -5.78 -10.68
C ILE A 100 1.60 -5.09 -9.63
N ALA A 101 1.82 -5.73 -8.47
CA ALA A 101 2.71 -5.22 -7.42
C ALA A 101 4.14 -4.98 -7.94
N ALA A 102 4.66 -5.86 -8.80
CA ALA A 102 5.97 -5.68 -9.41
C ALA A 102 6.02 -4.46 -10.35
N LYS A 103 4.93 -4.16 -11.07
CA LYS A 103 4.83 -2.92 -11.87
C LYS A 103 4.83 -1.67 -10.98
N VAL A 104 4.05 -1.69 -9.89
CA VAL A 104 4.02 -0.59 -8.90
C VAL A 104 5.41 -0.40 -8.27
N SER A 105 6.08 -1.48 -7.88
CA SER A 105 7.45 -1.47 -7.34
C SER A 105 8.47 -0.87 -8.31
N ALA A 106 8.24 -1.03 -9.61
CA ALA A 106 9.15 -0.62 -10.67
C ALA A 106 8.88 0.78 -11.22
N VAL A 107 8.03 1.58 -10.58
CA VAL A 107 7.77 2.98 -10.99
C VAL A 107 9.10 3.74 -11.15
N PRO A 108 9.29 4.54 -12.22
CA PRO A 108 10.54 5.21 -12.47
C PRO A 108 10.83 6.29 -11.42
N GLY A 109 12.06 6.29 -10.91
CA GLY A 109 12.65 7.36 -10.11
C GLY A 109 13.62 8.22 -10.94
N PRO A 110 14.60 8.88 -10.30
CA PRO A 110 15.57 9.74 -10.98
C PRO A 110 16.30 9.03 -12.11
N GLY A 111 16.48 9.74 -13.23
CA GLY A 111 17.07 9.18 -14.46
C GLY A 111 16.26 8.04 -15.10
N GLY A 112 15.00 7.82 -14.70
CA GLY A 112 14.14 6.76 -15.23
C GLY A 112 14.46 5.36 -14.70
N VAL A 113 15.25 5.25 -13.64
CA VAL A 113 15.61 3.96 -13.02
C VAL A 113 14.45 3.48 -12.14
N PRO A 114 14.04 2.19 -12.20
CA PRO A 114 13.01 1.66 -11.31
C PRO A 114 13.37 1.86 -9.84
N THR A 115 12.43 2.42 -9.07
CA THR A 115 12.61 2.71 -7.65
C THR A 115 12.77 1.46 -6.78
N GLN A 116 12.27 0.31 -7.24
CA GLN A 116 12.25 -0.96 -6.49
C GLN A 116 11.60 -0.77 -5.11
N GLN A 117 10.53 0.04 -5.05
CA GLN A 117 9.81 0.28 -3.81
C GLN A 117 9.24 -1.04 -3.27
N PRO A 118 9.36 -1.31 -1.96
CA PRO A 118 8.72 -2.47 -1.36
C PRO A 118 7.19 -2.28 -1.43
N ILE A 119 6.49 -3.28 -1.95
CA ILE A 119 5.03 -3.28 -2.05
C ILE A 119 4.47 -4.37 -1.15
N HIS A 120 3.61 -3.98 -0.21
CA HIS A 120 2.91 -4.90 0.67
C HIS A 120 1.70 -5.51 -0.05
N VAL A 121 1.84 -6.77 -0.47
CA VAL A 121 0.75 -7.53 -1.11
C VAL A 121 0.01 -8.35 -0.07
N ARG A 122 -1.28 -8.06 0.13
CA ARG A 122 -2.10 -8.76 1.12
C ARG A 122 -3.50 -9.05 0.58
N ARG A 123 -3.95 -10.30 0.71
CA ARG A 123 -5.32 -10.66 0.38
C ARG A 123 -6.31 -9.91 1.29
N VAL A 124 -7.31 -9.30 0.69
CA VAL A 124 -8.48 -8.75 1.38
C VAL A 124 -9.45 -9.90 1.66
N MET A 125 -9.91 -10.01 2.91
CA MET A 125 -10.91 -11.00 3.28
C MET A 125 -12.28 -10.58 2.75
N ASP A 126 -13.02 -11.53 2.16
CA ASP A 126 -14.37 -11.26 1.65
C ASP A 126 -15.39 -11.19 2.78
N ASP A 127 -15.26 -12.08 3.77
CA ASP A 127 -16.09 -12.11 4.97
C ASP A 127 -15.22 -11.86 6.21
N ALA A 128 -15.65 -10.91 7.04
CA ALA A 128 -15.04 -10.69 8.34
C ALA A 128 -15.56 -11.73 9.34
N PRO A 129 -14.73 -12.22 10.28
CA PRO A 129 -15.21 -13.06 11.36
C PRO A 129 -16.35 -12.38 12.12
N SER A 130 -17.48 -13.08 12.23
CA SER A 130 -18.72 -12.58 12.81
C SER A 130 -19.02 -13.18 14.18
N ASP A 131 -18.34 -14.28 14.54
CA ASP A 131 -18.45 -14.93 15.85
C ASP A 131 -17.09 -15.38 16.40
N SER A 132 -17.12 -15.98 17.60
CA SER A 132 -15.91 -16.41 18.31
C SER A 132 -15.19 -17.59 17.65
N GLU A 133 -15.91 -18.45 16.94
CA GLU A 133 -15.33 -19.60 16.26
C GLU A 133 -14.56 -19.14 15.02
N GLU A 134 -15.21 -18.31 14.19
CA GLU A 134 -14.58 -17.69 13.03
C GLU A 134 -13.39 -16.81 13.42
N MET A 135 -13.50 -16.05 14.53
CA MET A 135 -12.39 -15.23 15.03
C MET A 135 -11.21 -16.10 15.47
N SER A 136 -11.47 -17.21 16.15
CA SER A 136 -10.41 -18.14 16.58
C SER A 136 -9.68 -18.73 15.37
N ALA A 137 -10.43 -19.17 14.34
CA ALA A 137 -9.85 -19.68 13.10
C ALA A 137 -9.01 -18.62 12.38
N PHE A 138 -9.47 -17.37 12.32
CA PHE A 138 -8.69 -16.26 11.77
C PHE A 138 -7.39 -16.06 12.56
N LEU A 139 -7.43 -16.02 13.89
CA LEU A 139 -6.24 -15.80 14.71
C LEU A 139 -5.20 -16.91 14.57
N GLU A 140 -5.62 -18.16 14.38
CA GLU A 140 -4.71 -19.28 14.09
C GLU A 140 -3.95 -19.06 12.77
N THR A 141 -4.65 -18.63 11.73
CA THR A 141 -4.04 -18.34 10.42
C THR A 141 -3.18 -17.08 10.44
N ALA A 142 -3.61 -16.02 11.14
CA ALA A 142 -2.86 -14.77 11.29
C ALA A 142 -1.59 -14.92 12.15
N GLY A 143 -1.59 -15.86 13.11
CA GLY A 143 -0.43 -16.19 13.94
C GLY A 143 0.67 -17.00 13.22
N GLY A 144 0.51 -17.30 11.92
CA GLY A 144 1.46 -18.09 11.15
C GLY A 144 1.42 -19.58 11.44
N VAL A 145 0.34 -20.10 12.06
CA VAL A 145 0.16 -21.53 12.30
C VAL A 145 -0.66 -22.13 11.15
N ARG A 146 -0.07 -22.19 9.96
CA ARG A 146 -0.21 -23.27 8.96
C ARG A 146 0.60 -23.00 7.71
#